data_AF-A0A1F5AZU1-F1
#
_entry.id   AF-A0A1F5AZU1-F1
#
_cell.length_a   1.000
_cell.length_b   1.000
_cell.length_c   1.000
_cell.angle_alpha   90.00
_cell.angle_beta   90.00
_cell.angle_gamma   90.00
#
_symmetry.space_group_name_H-M   'P 1'
#
loop_
_entity.id
_entity.type
_entity.pdbx_description
1 polymer ?
#
loop_
_entity_poly.entity_id
_entity_poly.type
_entity_poly.pdbx_seq_one_letter_code
_entity_poly.pdbx_strand_id
1 'polypeptide(L)'
;MKTKTIWGLAAGLVLSLSLLFAGQTIPKAGLPVLTTSAGQSTDVITLNIVLEEAAIAYDYCDVPTPEMVADGVGLGGRKSADTGFYAESHTDLAKYPVGTQFKTVIFAIGASLKGMGASGLTLDSEEARLRKVIEICKQKKIFVMAVHIGGGATRGPAGSDNERMIDAVAPFADYLVVTKDSNKDGRFTKIAQAKKIPLTEIEYALGLVDIVKQVLQ
;
A
#
# COMPACT_ATOMS: atom_id res chain seq x y z
N MET A 1 26.68 64.60 17.19
CA MET A 1 25.84 63.85 16.23
C MET A 1 26.18 62.37 16.36
N LYS A 2 25.23 61.54 16.83
CA LYS A 2 25.44 60.12 17.12
C LYS A 2 25.22 59.28 15.85
N THR A 3 26.24 58.56 15.41
CA THR A 3 26.17 57.53 14.38
C THR A 3 25.44 56.30 14.93
N LYS A 4 24.32 55.90 14.32
CA LYS A 4 23.63 54.63 14.62
C LYS A 4 23.92 53.64 13.51
N THR A 5 24.70 52.61 13.84
CA THR A 5 24.89 51.40 13.06
C THR A 5 23.59 50.59 13.10
N ILE A 6 22.98 50.34 11.94
CA ILE A 6 21.81 49.46 11.81
C ILE A 6 22.33 48.06 11.49
N TRP A 7 22.26 47.16 12.46
CA TRP A 7 22.36 45.72 12.22
C TRP A 7 20.99 45.22 11.79
N GLY A 8 20.85 44.82 10.53
CA GLY A 8 19.67 44.13 10.02
C GLY A 8 19.67 42.68 10.50
N LEU A 9 18.80 42.37 11.46
CA LEU A 9 18.43 41.00 11.82
C LEU A 9 17.58 40.42 10.69
N ALA A 10 18.18 39.63 9.80
CA ALA A 10 17.46 38.73 8.91
C ALA A 10 17.23 37.39 9.66
N ALA A 11 16.24 37.39 10.55
CA ALA A 11 15.70 36.16 11.15
C ALA A 11 14.22 36.10 10.74
N GLY A 12 13.95 35.51 9.57
CA GLY A 12 12.59 35.44 9.03
C GLY A 12 12.38 34.14 8.25
N LEU A 13 11.45 33.33 8.76
CA LEU A 13 10.81 32.17 8.13
C LEU A 13 11.66 30.90 7.91
N VAL A 14 11.90 30.17 8.99
CA VAL A 14 11.90 28.70 8.94
C VAL A 14 11.00 28.19 10.08
N LEU A 15 9.72 28.56 10.04
CA LEU A 15 8.71 27.97 10.91
C LEU A 15 7.48 27.65 10.07
N SER A 16 6.90 26.49 10.37
CA SER A 16 5.60 25.97 9.88
C SER A 16 5.53 25.46 8.44
N LEU A 17 6.12 24.30 8.16
CA LEU A 17 5.54 23.34 7.19
C LEU A 17 5.22 21.96 7.81
N SER A 18 5.61 21.74 9.06
CA SER A 18 5.41 20.50 9.81
C SER A 18 4.02 20.36 10.44
N LEU A 19 3.14 21.36 10.32
CA LEU A 19 1.79 21.38 10.92
C LEU A 19 0.69 20.74 10.05
N LEU A 20 1.02 20.19 8.86
CA LEU A 20 0.00 19.69 7.92
C LEU A 20 -0.50 18.26 8.18
N PHE A 21 0.03 17.53 9.18
CA PHE A 21 -0.36 16.13 9.43
C PHE A 21 -1.27 15.93 10.66
N ALA A 22 -1.44 16.95 11.50
CA ALA A 22 -2.38 16.88 12.62
C ALA A 22 -3.81 17.15 12.12
N GLY A 23 -4.42 16.19 11.42
CA GLY A 23 -5.82 16.29 10.99
C GLY A 23 -6.23 15.55 9.72
N GLN A 24 -5.40 14.67 9.14
CA GLN A 24 -5.87 13.84 8.02
C GLN A 24 -6.86 12.79 8.54
N THR A 25 -8.09 12.82 8.02
CA THR A 25 -9.12 11.83 8.32
C THR A 25 -8.75 10.50 7.69
N ILE A 26 -8.80 9.41 8.47
CA ILE A 26 -8.65 8.05 7.93
C ILE A 26 -9.78 7.80 6.92
N PRO A 27 -9.46 7.50 5.64
CA PRO A 27 -10.49 7.27 4.63
C PRO A 27 -11.33 6.03 4.95
N LYS A 28 -12.60 6.04 4.52
CA LYS A 28 -13.45 4.86 4.51
C LYS A 28 -13.39 4.18 3.15
N ALA A 29 -13.31 2.86 3.15
CA ALA A 29 -13.37 2.01 1.97
C ALA A 29 -14.39 0.88 2.18
N GLY A 30 -14.57 0.04 1.17
CA GLY A 30 -15.60 -1.01 1.20
C GLY A 30 -15.05 -2.42 1.15
N LEU A 31 -15.91 -3.38 1.49
CA LEU A 31 -15.74 -4.81 1.22
C LEU A 31 -16.45 -5.17 -0.10
N PRO A 32 -16.02 -6.21 -0.84
CA PRO A 32 -14.96 -7.17 -0.50
C PRO A 32 -13.55 -6.65 -0.82
N VAL A 33 -12.54 -7.28 -0.18
CA VAL A 33 -11.12 -6.89 -0.24
C VAL A 33 -10.32 -7.92 -1.03
N LEU A 34 -9.38 -7.44 -1.83
CA LEU A 34 -8.28 -8.25 -2.38
C LEU A 34 -6.96 -7.80 -1.75
N THR A 35 -6.17 -8.73 -1.22
CA THR A 35 -4.78 -8.45 -0.83
C THR A 35 -3.81 -8.94 -1.91
N THR A 36 -2.69 -8.23 -2.06
CA THR A 36 -1.64 -8.59 -3.01
C THR A 36 -0.29 -8.09 -2.56
N SER A 37 0.76 -8.77 -3.02
CA SER A 37 2.13 -8.27 -2.89
C SER A 37 2.47 -7.34 -4.05
N ALA A 38 3.34 -6.36 -3.78
CA ALA A 38 4.07 -5.59 -4.77
C ALA A 38 5.56 -5.86 -4.58
N GLY A 39 6.08 -6.84 -5.33
CA GLY A 39 7.46 -7.33 -5.23
C GLY A 39 7.64 -8.70 -4.55
N GLN A 40 6.56 -9.45 -4.30
CA GLN A 40 6.60 -10.80 -3.71
C GLN A 40 7.27 -10.87 -2.31
N SER A 41 7.23 -9.78 -1.54
CA SER A 41 7.65 -9.81 -0.13
C SER A 41 6.68 -10.60 0.75
N THR A 42 7.22 -11.07 1.87
CA THR A 42 6.45 -11.70 2.95
C THR A 42 5.57 -10.72 3.71
N ASP A 43 5.68 -9.40 3.46
CA ASP A 43 4.83 -8.39 4.08
C ASP A 43 3.34 -8.62 3.76
N VAL A 44 3.03 -9.26 2.63
CA VAL A 44 1.65 -9.66 2.28
C VAL A 44 1.10 -10.73 3.23
N ILE A 45 1.96 -11.62 3.75
CA ILE A 45 1.57 -12.63 4.74
C ILE A 45 1.21 -11.93 6.05
N THR A 46 2.03 -10.95 6.47
CA THR A 46 1.73 -10.14 7.66
C THR A 46 0.43 -9.34 7.48
N LEU A 47 0.19 -8.77 6.29
CA LEU A 47 -1.07 -8.10 5.97
C LEU A 47 -2.27 -9.05 6.09
N ASN A 48 -2.16 -10.26 5.55
CA ASN A 48 -3.21 -11.27 5.62
C ASN A 48 -3.53 -11.65 7.09
N ILE A 49 -2.50 -11.88 7.91
CA ILE A 49 -2.66 -12.10 9.36
C ILE A 49 -3.37 -10.91 10.03
N VAL A 50 -3.00 -9.68 9.67
CA VAL A 50 -3.66 -8.48 10.20
C VAL A 50 -5.15 -8.44 9.86
N LEU A 51 -5.54 -8.83 8.64
CA LEU A 51 -6.95 -8.89 8.25
C LEU A 51 -7.71 -9.98 9.01
N GLU A 52 -7.08 -11.14 9.25
CA GLU A 52 -7.64 -12.22 10.06
C GLU A 52 -7.88 -11.77 11.50
N GLU A 53 -6.88 -11.14 12.15
CA GLU A 53 -7.00 -10.56 13.49
C GLU A 53 -8.05 -9.43 13.55
N ALA A 54 -8.28 -8.75 12.41
CA ALA A 54 -9.34 -7.75 12.28
C ALA A 54 -10.73 -8.34 12.00
N ALA A 55 -10.84 -9.66 11.83
CA ALA A 55 -12.03 -10.37 11.36
C ALA A 55 -12.58 -9.81 10.03
N ILE A 56 -11.68 -9.45 9.11
CA ILE A 56 -11.99 -8.94 7.77
C ILE A 56 -11.64 -10.02 6.76
N ALA A 57 -12.67 -10.54 6.07
CA ALA A 57 -12.49 -11.49 5.00
C ALA A 57 -11.90 -10.84 3.75
N TYR A 58 -11.08 -11.60 3.01
CA TYR A 58 -10.38 -11.12 1.81
C TYR A 58 -10.18 -12.26 0.81
N ASP A 59 -10.00 -11.91 -0.45
CA ASP A 59 -9.35 -12.78 -1.41
C ASP A 59 -7.87 -12.42 -1.47
N TYR A 60 -7.02 -13.39 -1.76
CA TYR A 60 -5.59 -13.18 -1.85
C TYR A 60 -5.04 -13.74 -3.15
N CYS A 61 -4.26 -12.91 -3.83
CA CYS A 61 -3.42 -13.34 -4.92
C CYS A 61 -2.07 -12.63 -4.78
N ASP A 62 -0.97 -13.37 -4.87
CA ASP A 62 0.38 -12.78 -4.82
C ASP A 62 0.70 -11.99 -6.10
N VAL A 63 0.21 -12.45 -7.25
CA VAL A 63 0.47 -11.87 -8.58
C VAL A 63 -0.85 -11.69 -9.37
N PRO A 64 -1.84 -10.90 -8.88
CA PRO A 64 -3.10 -10.73 -9.58
C PRO A 64 -2.87 -10.08 -10.94
N THR A 65 -3.58 -10.62 -11.94
CA THR A 65 -3.70 -9.97 -13.25
C THR A 65 -4.82 -8.92 -13.23
N PRO A 66 -4.81 -7.96 -14.16
CA PRO A 66 -5.91 -7.00 -14.31
C PRO A 66 -7.28 -7.68 -14.45
N GLU A 67 -7.33 -8.81 -15.14
CA GLU A 67 -8.55 -9.61 -15.32
C GLU A 67 -9.02 -10.20 -13.99
N MET A 68 -8.12 -10.66 -13.11
CA MET A 68 -8.50 -11.19 -11.79
C MET A 68 -9.21 -10.15 -10.96
N VAL A 69 -8.65 -8.93 -10.95
CA VAL A 69 -9.25 -7.81 -10.23
C VAL A 69 -10.58 -7.40 -10.87
N ALA A 70 -10.69 -7.49 -12.20
CA ALA A 70 -11.90 -7.17 -12.93
C ALA A 70 -13.03 -8.19 -12.70
N ASP A 71 -12.67 -9.48 -12.58
CA ASP A 71 -13.57 -10.60 -12.30
C ASP A 71 -14.12 -10.55 -10.87
N GLY A 72 -13.40 -9.95 -9.92
CA GLY A 72 -13.86 -9.76 -8.55
C GLY A 72 -13.71 -11.01 -7.68
N VAL A 73 -14.60 -11.16 -6.69
CA VAL A 73 -14.55 -12.25 -5.69
C VAL A 73 -14.46 -13.61 -6.37
N GLY A 74 -13.56 -14.45 -5.87
CA GLY A 74 -13.22 -15.76 -6.42
C GLY A 74 -12.22 -15.71 -7.58
N LEU A 75 -11.69 -14.53 -7.95
CA LEU A 75 -10.58 -14.34 -8.90
C LEU A 75 -10.81 -14.98 -10.28
N GLY A 76 -12.08 -15.03 -10.72
CA GLY A 76 -12.47 -15.70 -11.96
C GLY A 76 -12.34 -17.23 -11.93
N GLY A 77 -12.35 -17.84 -10.74
CA GLY A 77 -12.21 -19.28 -10.53
C GLY A 77 -10.78 -19.80 -10.62
N ARG A 78 -9.79 -18.90 -10.72
CA ARG A 78 -8.37 -19.23 -10.84
C ARG A 78 -7.80 -19.69 -9.50
N LYS A 79 -6.98 -20.73 -9.54
CA LYS A 79 -6.41 -21.41 -8.36
C LYS A 79 -4.90 -21.50 -8.49
N SER A 80 -4.22 -21.67 -7.35
CA SER A 80 -2.75 -21.76 -7.33
C SER A 80 -2.19 -22.88 -8.22
N ALA A 81 -2.91 -24.01 -8.33
CA ALA A 81 -2.50 -25.15 -9.14
C ALA A 81 -2.41 -24.85 -10.66
N ASP A 82 -3.14 -23.84 -11.13
CA ASP A 82 -3.36 -23.60 -12.57
C ASP A 82 -2.65 -22.34 -13.09
N THR A 83 -1.97 -21.60 -12.22
CA THR A 83 -1.56 -20.22 -12.48
C THR A 83 -0.05 -19.97 -12.38
N GLY A 84 0.69 -20.86 -11.69
CA GLY A 84 2.11 -20.65 -11.40
C GLY A 84 2.37 -19.58 -10.33
N PHE A 85 1.32 -19.13 -9.65
CA PHE A 85 1.34 -18.17 -8.56
C PHE A 85 0.25 -18.54 -7.54
N TYR A 86 0.19 -17.87 -6.39
CA TYR A 86 -0.73 -18.22 -5.32
C TYR A 86 -2.05 -17.44 -5.42
N ALA A 87 -3.18 -18.14 -5.39
CA ALA A 87 -4.53 -17.53 -5.42
C ALA A 87 -5.52 -18.32 -4.54
N GLU A 88 -6.22 -17.61 -3.65
CA GLU A 88 -7.25 -18.15 -2.77
C GLU A 88 -8.33 -17.11 -2.42
N SER A 89 -9.47 -17.59 -1.93
CA SER A 89 -10.63 -16.77 -1.59
C SER A 89 -11.10 -17.12 -0.18
N HIS A 90 -11.03 -16.14 0.74
CA HIS A 90 -11.57 -16.25 2.11
C HIS A 90 -12.82 -15.39 2.29
N THR A 91 -13.29 -14.72 1.23
CA THR A 91 -14.52 -13.92 1.26
C THR A 91 -15.76 -14.78 1.60
N ASP A 92 -16.65 -14.25 2.44
CA ASP A 92 -17.97 -14.85 2.68
C ASP A 92 -18.81 -14.81 1.40
N LEU A 93 -18.89 -15.95 0.71
CA LEU A 93 -19.58 -16.10 -0.56
C LEU A 93 -21.10 -16.02 -0.44
N ALA A 94 -21.67 -16.20 0.76
CA ALA A 94 -23.10 -15.99 0.98
C ALA A 94 -23.43 -14.49 0.96
N LYS A 95 -22.50 -13.65 1.43
CA LYS A 95 -22.63 -12.19 1.42
C LYS A 95 -22.14 -11.53 0.14
N TYR A 96 -21.04 -12.03 -0.43
CA TYR A 96 -20.43 -11.54 -1.66
C TYR A 96 -20.21 -12.71 -2.62
N PRO A 97 -21.20 -13.06 -3.47
CA PRO A 97 -21.05 -14.15 -4.42
C PRO A 97 -19.86 -13.97 -5.35
N VAL A 98 -19.36 -15.09 -5.91
CA VAL A 98 -18.33 -15.09 -6.96
C VAL A 98 -18.71 -14.09 -8.07
N GLY A 99 -17.76 -13.28 -8.50
CA GLY A 99 -18.00 -12.20 -9.47
C GLY A 99 -18.28 -10.83 -8.85
N THR A 100 -18.48 -10.75 -7.53
CA THR A 100 -18.72 -9.47 -6.86
C THR A 100 -17.49 -8.58 -7.00
N GLN A 101 -17.65 -7.37 -7.53
CA GLN A 101 -16.54 -6.44 -7.69
C GLN A 101 -15.92 -6.10 -6.34
N PHE A 102 -14.60 -6.25 -6.21
CA PHE A 102 -13.85 -5.72 -5.08
C PHE A 102 -14.10 -4.23 -4.89
N LYS A 103 -14.17 -3.82 -3.62
CA LYS A 103 -14.26 -2.40 -3.25
C LYS A 103 -12.94 -1.85 -2.77
N THR A 104 -12.02 -2.73 -2.34
CA THR A 104 -10.68 -2.37 -1.89
C THR A 104 -9.66 -3.37 -2.40
N VAL A 105 -8.49 -2.87 -2.83
CA VAL A 105 -7.27 -3.67 -3.01
C VAL A 105 -6.21 -3.13 -2.06
N ILE A 106 -5.61 -4.01 -1.27
CA ILE A 106 -4.51 -3.66 -0.35
C ILE A 106 -3.20 -4.24 -0.89
N PHE A 107 -2.26 -3.37 -1.23
CA PHE A 107 -0.93 -3.73 -1.69
C PHE A 107 0.05 -3.73 -0.51
N ALA A 108 0.64 -4.87 -0.20
CA ALA A 108 1.83 -4.94 0.66
C ALA A 108 3.08 -4.68 -0.19
N ILE A 109 3.71 -3.52 0.02
CA ILE A 109 4.89 -3.08 -0.72
C ILE A 109 6.14 -3.71 -0.10
N GLY A 110 6.90 -4.44 -0.90
CA GLY A 110 8.24 -4.90 -0.59
C GLY A 110 8.75 -5.87 -1.64
N ALA A 111 10.03 -5.79 -1.98
CA ALA A 111 10.66 -6.61 -2.99
C ALA A 111 11.43 -7.80 -2.37
N SER A 112 11.20 -8.99 -2.91
CA SER A 112 11.93 -10.22 -2.61
C SER A 112 12.42 -10.84 -3.91
N LEU A 113 13.71 -10.70 -4.23
CA LEU A 113 14.28 -11.28 -5.45
C LEU A 113 14.08 -12.79 -5.53
N LYS A 114 14.13 -13.49 -4.39
CA LYS A 114 13.85 -14.92 -4.32
C LYS A 114 12.38 -15.22 -4.64
N GLY A 115 11.45 -14.46 -4.05
CA GLY A 115 10.01 -14.62 -4.30
C GLY A 115 9.67 -14.33 -5.75
N MET A 116 10.15 -13.22 -6.29
CA MET A 116 9.97 -12.84 -7.69
C MET A 116 10.54 -13.89 -8.64
N GLY A 117 11.75 -14.42 -8.37
CA GLY A 117 12.32 -15.49 -9.18
C GLY A 117 11.49 -16.78 -9.17
N ALA A 118 10.88 -17.13 -8.03
CA ALA A 118 9.99 -18.28 -7.93
C ALA A 118 8.68 -18.09 -8.71
N SER A 119 8.14 -16.86 -8.72
CA SER A 119 6.93 -16.51 -9.46
C SER A 119 7.20 -16.10 -10.93
N GLY A 120 8.43 -16.26 -11.42
CA GLY A 120 8.82 -15.92 -12.80
C GLY A 120 8.81 -14.42 -13.13
N LEU A 121 8.84 -13.56 -12.11
CA LEU A 121 8.78 -12.11 -12.24
C LEU A 121 10.18 -11.49 -12.31
N THR A 122 10.35 -10.55 -13.23
CA THR A 122 11.41 -9.53 -13.19
C THR A 122 10.85 -8.23 -12.61
N LEU A 123 11.72 -7.32 -12.17
CA LEU A 123 11.31 -6.00 -11.68
C LEU A 123 10.50 -5.23 -12.71
N ASP A 124 10.93 -5.25 -13.97
CA ASP A 124 10.24 -4.53 -15.04
C ASP A 124 8.85 -5.14 -15.32
N SER A 125 8.74 -6.47 -15.31
CA SER A 125 7.45 -7.14 -15.46
C SER A 125 6.50 -6.89 -14.30
N GLU A 126 7.05 -6.80 -13.08
CA GLU A 126 6.28 -6.56 -11.86
C GLU A 126 5.78 -5.12 -11.80
N GLU A 127 6.62 -4.13 -12.12
CA GLU A 127 6.18 -2.75 -12.25
C GLU A 127 5.08 -2.59 -13.30
N ALA A 128 5.23 -3.24 -14.45
CA ALA A 128 4.23 -3.21 -15.51
C ALA A 128 2.90 -3.85 -15.04
N ARG A 129 2.96 -4.96 -14.32
CA ARG A 129 1.79 -5.61 -13.73
C ARG A 129 1.09 -4.69 -12.73
N LEU A 130 1.83 -4.16 -11.74
CA LEU A 130 1.30 -3.28 -10.71
C LEU A 130 0.61 -2.05 -11.31
N ARG A 131 1.21 -1.43 -12.32
CA ARG A 131 0.60 -0.30 -13.05
C ARG A 131 -0.74 -0.68 -13.68
N LYS A 132 -0.80 -1.82 -14.38
CA LYS A 132 -2.06 -2.29 -15.02
C LYS A 132 -3.14 -2.63 -13.99
N VAL A 133 -2.77 -3.26 -12.87
CA VAL A 133 -3.71 -3.56 -11.78
C VAL A 133 -4.26 -2.28 -11.17
N ILE A 134 -3.40 -1.32 -10.84
CA ILE A 134 -3.81 -0.01 -10.30
C ILE A 134 -4.70 0.74 -11.31
N GLU A 135 -4.42 0.63 -12.60
CA GLU A 135 -5.26 1.21 -13.65
C GLU A 135 -6.68 0.63 -13.63
N ILE A 136 -6.82 -0.70 -13.55
CA ILE A 136 -8.14 -1.34 -13.39
C ILE A 136 -8.83 -0.89 -12.10
N CYS A 137 -8.09 -0.78 -10.99
CA CYS A 137 -8.67 -0.26 -9.74
C CYS A 137 -9.26 1.13 -9.95
N LYS A 138 -8.53 2.04 -10.60
CA LYS A 138 -9.01 3.40 -10.91
C LYS A 138 -10.24 3.39 -11.83
N GLN A 139 -10.20 2.60 -12.91
CA GLN A 139 -11.31 2.50 -13.87
C GLN A 139 -12.59 1.99 -13.19
N LYS A 140 -12.47 1.02 -12.29
CA LYS A 140 -13.60 0.41 -11.56
C LYS A 140 -13.93 1.10 -10.23
N LYS A 141 -13.24 2.20 -9.90
CA LYS A 141 -13.38 2.95 -8.64
C LYS A 141 -13.20 2.05 -7.40
N ILE A 142 -12.22 1.16 -7.47
CA ILE A 142 -11.78 0.29 -6.38
C ILE A 142 -10.74 1.08 -5.58
N PHE A 143 -10.94 1.16 -4.27
CA PHE A 143 -10.04 1.86 -3.37
C PHE A 143 -8.68 1.16 -3.29
N VAL A 144 -7.60 1.91 -3.47
CA VAL A 144 -6.22 1.40 -3.41
C VAL A 144 -5.60 1.81 -2.08
N MET A 145 -5.44 0.85 -1.18
CA MET A 145 -4.66 1.02 0.04
C MET A 145 -3.26 0.43 -0.19
N ALA A 146 -2.21 1.17 0.13
CA ALA A 146 -0.86 0.63 0.08
C ALA A 146 -0.20 0.66 1.45
N VAL A 147 0.37 -0.48 1.82
CA VAL A 147 0.99 -0.68 3.13
C VAL A 147 2.46 -1.04 2.97
N HIS A 148 3.30 -0.52 3.87
CA HIS A 148 4.69 -0.96 3.99
C HIS A 148 4.98 -1.19 5.47
N ILE A 149 4.91 -2.45 5.91
CA ILE A 149 4.86 -2.83 7.33
C ILE A 149 6.05 -3.67 7.80
N GLY A 150 6.95 -4.10 6.90
CA GLY A 150 8.17 -4.82 7.26
C GLY A 150 9.29 -3.97 7.87
N GLY A 151 9.07 -2.66 8.08
CA GLY A 151 10.01 -1.79 8.76
C GLY A 151 11.15 -1.30 7.87
N GLY A 152 12.23 -0.82 8.49
CA GLY A 152 13.42 -0.33 7.83
C GLY A 152 14.25 -1.44 7.19
N ALA A 153 14.06 -2.70 7.62
CA ALA A 153 14.71 -3.88 7.04
C ALA A 153 14.24 -4.17 5.61
N THR A 154 12.94 -3.95 5.33
CA THR A 154 12.35 -4.16 3.99
C THR A 154 12.31 -2.89 3.16
N ARG A 155 12.69 -1.74 3.73
CA ARG A 155 12.71 -0.44 3.03
C ARG A 155 13.78 -0.36 1.93
N GLY A 156 14.90 -1.05 2.13
CA GLY A 156 16.08 -1.02 1.24
C GLY A 156 16.78 0.34 1.15
N PRO A 157 18.00 0.40 0.60
CA PRO A 157 18.67 1.67 0.31
C PRO A 157 18.04 2.36 -0.90
N ALA A 158 18.33 3.66 -1.08
CA ALA A 158 17.91 4.41 -2.25
C ALA A 158 18.37 3.74 -3.56
N GLY A 159 17.48 3.65 -4.55
CA GLY A 159 17.71 2.96 -5.82
C GLY A 159 17.58 1.43 -5.77
N SER A 160 17.23 0.84 -4.61
CA SER A 160 16.99 -0.60 -4.50
C SER A 160 15.67 -1.03 -5.13
N ASP A 161 15.52 -2.35 -5.30
CA ASP A 161 14.30 -2.98 -5.79
C ASP A 161 13.06 -2.64 -4.94
N ASN A 162 13.25 -2.41 -3.64
CA ASN A 162 12.18 -1.95 -2.75
C ASN A 162 11.68 -0.55 -3.12
N GLU A 163 12.59 0.38 -3.45
CA GLU A 163 12.20 1.73 -3.93
C GLU A 163 11.40 1.65 -5.22
N ARG A 164 11.77 0.74 -6.11
CA ARG A 164 11.04 0.52 -7.36
C ARG A 164 9.60 0.10 -7.11
N MET A 165 9.37 -0.80 -6.15
CA MET A 165 8.01 -1.21 -5.76
C MET A 165 7.24 -0.07 -5.07
N ILE A 166 7.91 0.74 -4.25
CA ILE A 166 7.33 1.96 -3.65
C ILE A 166 6.88 2.91 -4.77
N ASP A 167 7.73 3.19 -5.75
CA ASP A 167 7.44 4.10 -6.86
C ASP A 167 6.32 3.58 -7.78
N ALA A 168 6.20 2.25 -7.91
CA ALA A 168 5.15 1.62 -8.70
C ALA A 168 3.76 1.74 -8.06
N VAL A 169 3.67 1.79 -6.72
CA VAL A 169 2.39 1.70 -5.99
C VAL A 169 2.05 2.97 -5.21
N ALA A 170 2.94 3.40 -4.31
CA ALA A 170 2.61 4.41 -3.30
C ALA A 170 2.11 5.75 -3.89
N PRO A 171 2.65 6.28 -5.01
CA PRO A 171 2.16 7.52 -5.60
C PRO A 171 0.75 7.45 -6.22
N PHE A 172 0.15 6.26 -6.28
CA PHE A 172 -1.16 6.02 -6.90
C PHE A 172 -2.19 5.47 -5.92
N ALA A 173 -1.83 5.31 -4.65
CA ALA A 173 -2.73 4.86 -3.60
C ALA A 173 -3.71 5.97 -3.21
N ASP A 174 -4.88 5.57 -2.74
CA ASP A 174 -5.86 6.43 -2.08
C ASP A 174 -5.53 6.59 -0.58
N TYR A 175 -4.76 5.66 -0.01
CA TYR A 175 -4.31 5.71 1.38
C TYR A 175 -3.00 4.96 1.60
N LEU A 176 -2.10 5.56 2.39
CA LEU A 176 -0.82 4.97 2.77
C LEU A 176 -0.79 4.67 4.27
N VAL A 177 -0.40 3.44 4.63
CA VAL A 177 -0.08 3.09 6.02
C VAL A 177 1.29 2.44 6.08
N VAL A 178 2.19 3.02 6.85
CA VAL A 178 3.57 2.56 6.94
C VAL A 178 4.00 2.50 8.39
N THR A 179 4.99 1.66 8.71
CA THR A 179 5.61 1.79 10.02
C THR A 179 6.51 3.03 10.06
N LYS A 180 6.68 3.62 11.25
CA LYS A 180 7.60 4.75 11.44
C LYS A 180 9.01 4.42 10.96
N ASP A 181 9.48 3.20 11.20
CA ASP A 181 10.80 2.74 10.74
C ASP A 181 10.90 2.64 9.21
N SER A 182 9.82 2.23 8.53
CA SER A 182 9.75 2.28 7.06
C SER A 182 9.80 3.70 6.51
N ASN A 183 9.38 4.71 7.28
CA ASN A 183 9.36 6.11 6.87
C ASN A 183 10.45 6.96 7.56
N LYS A 184 11.50 6.36 8.12
CA LYS A 184 12.57 7.06 8.85
C LYS A 184 13.26 8.19 8.06
N ASP A 185 13.25 8.12 6.72
CA ASP A 185 13.82 9.11 5.79
C ASP A 185 12.77 10.11 5.24
N GLY A 186 11.52 9.99 5.70
CA GLY A 186 10.38 10.76 5.23
C GLY A 186 9.98 10.47 3.78
N ARG A 187 10.41 9.34 3.18
CA ARG A 187 10.09 8.99 1.80
C ARG A 187 8.60 8.95 1.54
N PHE A 188 7.85 8.23 2.37
CA PHE A 188 6.40 8.10 2.24
C PHE A 188 5.71 9.42 2.54
N THR A 189 6.21 10.21 3.51
CA THR A 189 5.74 11.58 3.75
C THR A 189 5.84 12.44 2.49
N LYS A 190 6.98 12.41 1.78
CA LYS A 190 7.19 13.19 0.55
C LYS A 190 6.24 12.72 -0.56
N ILE A 191 6.05 11.42 -0.74
CA ILE A 191 5.11 10.86 -1.71
C ILE A 191 3.68 11.32 -1.39
N ALA A 192 3.25 11.14 -0.13
CA ALA A 192 1.93 11.50 0.35
C ALA A 192 1.63 12.99 0.13
N GLN A 193 2.57 13.87 0.44
CA GLN A 193 2.42 15.31 0.21
C GLN A 193 2.32 15.65 -1.27
N ALA A 194 3.22 15.12 -2.10
CA ALA A 194 3.26 15.40 -3.53
C ALA A 194 1.98 14.95 -4.25
N LYS A 195 1.36 13.87 -3.77
CA LYS A 195 0.16 13.26 -4.36
C LYS A 195 -1.12 13.58 -3.59
N LYS A 196 -1.03 14.30 -2.47
CA LYS A 196 -2.14 14.62 -1.55
C LYS A 196 -2.86 13.35 -1.04
N ILE A 197 -2.08 12.32 -0.74
CA ILE A 197 -2.59 11.04 -0.23
C ILE A 197 -2.57 11.10 1.30
N PRO A 198 -3.65 10.68 1.99
CA PRO A 198 -3.61 10.50 3.43
C PRO A 198 -2.54 9.46 3.83
N LEU A 199 -1.75 9.79 4.85
CA LEU A 199 -0.69 8.91 5.36
C LEU A 199 -0.91 8.68 6.85
N THR A 200 -0.81 7.43 7.27
CA THR A 200 -0.74 7.06 8.70
C THR A 200 0.53 6.28 8.99
N GLU A 201 1.22 6.69 10.05
CA GLU A 201 2.40 6.01 10.55
C GLU A 201 2.07 5.24 11.82
N ILE A 202 2.35 3.94 11.82
CA ILE A 202 2.17 3.03 12.95
C ILE A 202 3.52 2.61 13.53
N GLU A 203 3.57 2.19 14.80
CA GLU A 203 4.84 1.77 15.42
C GLU A 203 5.34 0.44 14.84
N TYR A 204 4.45 -0.55 14.69
CA TYR A 204 4.74 -1.88 14.18
C TYR A 204 3.52 -2.47 13.48
N ALA A 205 3.70 -3.56 12.73
CA ALA A 205 2.71 -4.13 11.82
C ALA A 205 1.32 -4.38 12.45
N LEU A 206 1.24 -4.86 13.70
CA LEU A 206 -0.05 -5.10 14.37
C LEU A 206 -0.87 -3.82 14.62
N GLY A 207 -0.24 -2.65 14.63
CA GLY A 207 -0.97 -1.38 14.65
C GLY A 207 -1.88 -1.19 13.43
N LEU A 208 -1.65 -1.94 12.35
CA LEU A 208 -2.50 -1.94 11.18
C LEU A 208 -3.90 -2.52 11.45
N VAL A 209 -4.06 -3.40 12.46
CA VAL A 209 -5.35 -4.03 12.81
C VAL A 209 -6.43 -2.98 13.07
N ASP A 210 -6.13 -1.97 13.92
CA ASP A 210 -7.08 -0.92 14.23
C ASP A 210 -7.34 0.00 13.03
N ILE A 211 -6.34 0.19 12.18
CA ILE A 211 -6.47 1.01 10.98
C ILE A 211 -7.37 0.33 9.95
N VAL A 212 -7.18 -0.97 9.66
CA VAL A 212 -8.04 -1.67 8.69
C VAL A 212 -9.48 -1.76 9.19
N LYS A 213 -9.72 -1.91 10.50
CA LYS A 213 -11.06 -1.80 11.08
C LYS A 213 -11.65 -0.41 10.84
N GLN A 214 -10.88 0.64 11.11
CA GLN A 214 -11.35 2.01 10.86
C GLN A 214 -11.61 2.31 9.39
N VAL A 215 -10.88 1.69 8.46
CA VAL A 215 -11.08 1.89 7.02
C VAL A 215 -12.27 1.08 6.49
N LEU A 216 -12.44 -0.18 6.93
CA LEU A 216 -13.31 -1.17 6.28
C LEU A 216 -14.56 -1.56 7.08
N GLN A 217 -14.71 -1.08 8.32
CA GLN A 217 -15.88 -1.31 9.19
C GLN A 217 -16.59 -0.02 9.59
#